data_AF-A0A7C7K5E1-F1
#
_entry.id   AF-A0A7C7K5E1-F1
#
_cell.length_a   1.000
_cell.length_b   1.000
_cell.length_c   1.000
_cell.angle_alpha   90.00
_cell.angle_beta   90.00
_cell.angle_gamma   90.00
#
_symmetry.space_group_name_H-M   'P 1'
#
loop_
_entity.id
_entity.type
_entity.pdbx_description
1 polymer ?
#
loop_
_entity_poly.entity_id
_entity_poly.type
_entity_poly.pdbx_seq_one_letter_code
_entity_poly.pdbx_strand_id
1 'polypeptide(L)' 'MKDAGLYLIIAGVALFIIVFIGKIISFIANNPMLGIATLAIIAGVFLLLLNMIKENKEAKKEEPFKGINK' A
#
# COMPACT_ATOMS: atom_id res chain seq x y z
N MET A 1 10.03 17.91 32.40
CA MET A 1 9.04 16.87 32.82
C MET A 1 7.85 16.76 31.87
N LYS A 2 7.36 17.85 31.25
CA LYS A 2 6.19 17.79 30.34
C LYS A 2 6.46 17.01 29.04
N ASP A 3 7.67 17.11 28.50
CA ASP A 3 8.02 16.47 27.23
C ASP A 3 8.17 14.95 27.36
N ALA A 4 8.68 14.46 28.50
CA ALA A 4 8.82 13.03 28.75
C ALA A 4 7.47 12.30 28.76
N GLY A 5 6.42 12.93 29.29
CA GLY A 5 5.06 12.38 29.23
C GLY A 5 4.51 12.32 27.80
N LEU A 6 4.82 13.33 26.98
CA LEU A 6 4.40 13.39 25.58
C LEU A 6 5.12 12.32 24.73
N TYR A 7 6.42 12.12 24.94
CA TYR A 7 7.16 11.01 24.33
C TYR A 7 6.62 9.64 24.73
N LEU A 8 6.21 9.47 26.00
CA LEU A 8 5.63 8.21 26.47
C LEU A 8 4.28 7.91 25.81
N ILE A 9 3.44 8.93 25.61
CA ILE A 9 2.16 8.80 24.89
C ILE A 9 2.41 8.43 23.43
N ILE A 10 3.31 9.13 22.73
CA ILE A 10 3.65 8.83 21.33
C ILE A 10 4.20 7.40 21.21
N ALA A 11 5.10 7.00 22.12
CA ALA A 11 5.66 5.65 22.14
C ALA A 11 4.58 4.59 22.39
N GLY A 12 3.65 4.85 23.31
CA GLY A 12 2.51 3.96 23.59
C GLY A 12 1.59 3.81 22.38
N VAL A 13 1.26 4.91 21.70
CA VAL A 13 0.45 4.89 20.48
C VAL A 13 1.17 4.14 19.35
N ALA A 14 2.45 4.39 19.15
CA ALA A 14 3.25 3.70 18.13
C ALA A 14 3.28 2.18 18.37
N LEU A 15 3.54 1.76 19.62
CA LEU A 15 3.52 0.34 20.00
C LEU A 15 2.14 -0.29 19.80
N PHE A 16 1.07 0.41 20.20
CA PHE A 16 -0.29 -0.06 20.01
C PHE A 16 -0.60 -0.31 18.53
N ILE A 17 -0.24 0.62 17.65
CA ILE A 17 -0.42 0.48 16.20
C ILE A 17 0.34 -0.73 15.67
N ILE A 18 1.60 -0.91 16.07
CA ILE A 18 2.44 -2.04 15.62
C ILE A 18 1.81 -3.37 16.05
N VAL A 19 1.41 -3.50 17.32
CA VAL A 19 0.78 -4.72 17.84
C VAL A 19 -0.55 -4.98 17.14
N PHE A 20 -1.34 -3.94 16.89
CA PHE A 20 -2.62 -4.04 16.21
C PHE A 20 -2.45 -4.55 14.77
N ILE A 21 -1.51 -4.00 14.00
CA ILE A 21 -1.19 -4.47 12.65
C ILE A 21 -0.73 -5.94 12.71
N GLY A 22 0.13 -6.30 13.66
CA GLY A 22 0.56 -7.68 13.85
C GLY A 22 -0.60 -8.65 14.11
N LYS A 23 -1.61 -8.22 14.89
CA LYS A 23 -2.82 -9.00 15.14
C LYS A 23 -3.67 -9.20 13.88
N ILE A 24 -3.81 -8.18 13.04
CA ILE A 24 -4.54 -8.29 11.77
C ILE A 24 -3.82 -9.28 10.84
N ILE A 25 -2.50 -9.15 10.70
CA ILE A 25 -1.71 -10.07 9.85
C ILE A 25 -1.83 -11.51 10.37
N SER A 26 -1.71 -11.71 11.68
CA SER A 26 -1.88 -13.04 12.29
C SER A 26 -3.29 -13.58 12.11
N PHE A 27 -4.32 -12.75 12.21
CA PHE A 27 -5.71 -13.14 11.97
C PHE A 27 -5.93 -13.58 10.53
N ILE A 28 -5.38 -12.86 9.55
CA ILE A 28 -5.43 -13.24 8.13
C ILE A 28 -4.67 -14.55 7.90
N ALA A 29 -3.46 -14.69 8.46
CA ALA A 29 -2.64 -15.89 8.30
C ALA A 29 -3.28 -17.15 8.90
N ASN A 30 -4.00 -17.02 10.00
CA ASN A 30 -4.70 -18.13 10.65
C ASN A 30 -6.02 -18.52 9.96
N ASN A 31 -6.51 -17.72 9.01
CA ASN A 31 -7.78 -17.96 8.31
C ASN A 31 -7.53 -18.06 6.79
N PRO A 32 -7.47 -19.28 6.22
CA PRO A 32 -7.11 -19.49 4.82
C PRO A 32 -7.98 -18.70 3.83
N MET A 33 -9.28 -18.61 4.09
CA MET A 33 -10.22 -17.88 3.23
C MET A 33 -9.95 -16.36 3.21
N LEU A 34 -9.58 -15.79 4.36
CA LEU A 34 -9.21 -14.38 4.46
C LEU A 34 -7.88 -14.11 3.76
N GLY A 35 -6.90 -15.00 3.90
CA GLY A 35 -5.64 -14.91 3.16
C GLY A 35 -5.85 -14.87 1.64
N ILE A 36 -6.71 -15.75 1.12
CA ILE A 36 -7.07 -15.77 -0.31
C ILE A 36 -7.78 -14.47 -0.72
N ALA A 37 -8.73 -14.00 0.07
CA ALA A 37 -9.44 -12.75 -0.20
C ALA A 37 -8.47 -11.55 -0.24
N THR A 38 -7.53 -11.46 0.71
CA THR A 38 -6.51 -10.42 0.72
C THR A 38 -5.60 -10.50 -0.51
N LEU A 39 -5.17 -11.69 -0.92
CA LEU A 39 -4.37 -11.88 -2.13
C LEU A 39 -5.14 -11.47 -3.40
N ALA A 40 -6.42 -11.81 -3.49
CA ALA A 40 -7.26 -11.42 -4.62
C ALA A 40 -7.40 -9.89 -4.74
N ILE A 41 -7.57 -9.19 -3.62
CA ILE A 41 -7.62 -7.72 -3.59
C ILE A 41 -6.28 -7.14 -4.05
N ILE A 42 -5.15 -7.63 -3.50
CA ILE A 42 -3.81 -7.17 -3.87
C ILE A 42 -3.56 -7.37 -5.37
N ALA A 43 -3.90 -8.56 -5.90
CA ALA A 43 -3.77 -8.86 -7.31
C ALA A 43 -4.64 -7.93 -8.18
N GLY A 44 -5.88 -7.67 -7.78
CA GLY A 44 -6.78 -6.75 -8.48
C GLY A 44 -6.23 -5.32 -8.55
N VAL A 45 -5.73 -4.80 -7.43
CA VAL A 45 -5.08 -3.48 -7.39
C VAL A 45 -3.84 -3.45 -8.30
N PHE A 46 -3.02 -4.51 -8.26
CA PHE A 46 -1.82 -4.59 -9.08
C PHE A 46 -2.15 -4.60 -10.58
N LEU A 47 -3.18 -5.36 -10.99
CA LEU A 47 -3.65 -5.39 -12.37
C LEU A 47 -4.18 -4.02 -12.82
N LEU A 48 -4.93 -3.32 -11.97
CA LEU A 48 -5.40 -1.97 -12.27
C LEU A 48 -4.24 -1.00 -12.49
N LEU A 49 -3.24 -1.01 -11.59
CA LEU A 49 -2.05 -0.17 -11.72
C LEU A 49 -1.26 -0.48 -12.99
N LEU A 50 -1.08 -1.76 -13.33
CA LEU A 50 -0.42 -2.17 -14.57
C LEU A 50 -1.19 -1.68 -15.80
N ASN A 51 -2.52 -1.76 -15.78
CA ASN A 51 -3.34 -1.28 -16.88
C ASN A 51 -3.21 0.24 -17.06
N MET A 52 -3.27 1.01 -15.96
CA MET A 52 -3.07 2.46 -16.01
C MET A 52 -1.68 2.83 -16.55
N ILE A 53 -0.63 2.09 -16.15
CA ILE A 53 0.73 2.31 -16.67
C ILE A 53 0.80 2.00 -18.17
N LYS A 54 0.15 0.92 -18.61
CA LYS A 54 0.10 0.54 -20.03
C LYS A 54 -0.63 1.59 -20.86
N GLU A 55 -1.80 2.03 -20.41
CA GLU A 55 -2.61 3.07 -21.07
C GLU A 55 -1.84 4.38 -21.19
N ASN A 56 -1.18 4.82 -20.12
CA ASN A 56 -0.34 6.03 -20.14
C ASN A 56 0.84 5.90 -21.12
N LYS A 57 1.44 4.71 -21.25
CA LYS A 57 2.51 4.47 -22.25
C LYS A 57 1.98 4.49 -23.68
N GLU A 58 0.77 4.00 -23.92
CA GLU A 58 0.14 4.00 -25.24
C GLU A 58 -0.28 5.42 -25.65
N ALA A 59 -0.92 6.17 -24.75
CA ALA A 59 -1.25 7.58 -24.96
C ALA A 59 -0.03 8.42 -25.38
N LYS A 60 1.12 8.25 -24.70
CA LYS A 60 2.37 8.95 -25.04
C LYS A 60 2.97 8.58 -26.41
N LYS A 61 2.64 7.41 -26.97
CA LYS A 61 3.13 7.02 -28.30
C LYS A 61 2.39 7.73 -29.42
N GLU A 62 1.14 8.11 -29.18
CA GLU A 62 0.20 8.71 -30.13
C GLU A 62 0.18 10.24 -30.09
N GLU A 63 0.97 10.86 -29.21
CA GLU A 63 1.06 12.33 -29.13
C GLU A 63 1.68 12.92 -30.42
N PRO A 64 1.03 13.95 -31.02
CA PRO A 64 1.44 14.51 -32.31
C PRO A 64 2.76 15.30 -32.26
N PHE A 65 3.23 15.70 -31.07
CA PHE A 65 4.53 16.35 -30.86
C PHE A 65 5.40 15.49 -29.94
N LYS A 66 6.29 14.69 -30.53
CA LYS A 66 7.42 14.11 -29.79
C LYS A 66 8.50 15.17 -29.74
N GLY A 67 8.62 15.85 -28.59
CA GLY A 67 9.73 16.76 -28.32
C GLY A 67 11.06 16.11 -28.73
N ILE A 68 11.93 16.88 -29.36
CA ILE A 68 13.17 16.41 -29.96
C ILE A 68 13.99 15.64 -28.90
N ASN A 69 14.30 14.38 -29.18
CA ASN A 69 15.25 13.60 -28.40
C ASN A 69 16.61 14.33 -28.43
N LYS A 70 17.12 14.70 -27.25
CA LYS A 70 18.49 15.17 -27.08
C LYS A 70 19.43 14.00 -26.87
#